data_AF-A0A8S3GMY9-F1
#
_entry.id   AF-A0A8S3GMY9-F1
#
_cell.length_a   1.000
_cell.length_b   1.000
_cell.length_c   1.000
_cell.angle_alpha   90.00
_cell.angle_beta   90.00
_cell.angle_gamma   90.00
#
_symmetry.space_group_name_H-M   'P 1'
#
loop_
_entity.id
_entity.type
_entity.pdbx_description
1 polymer ?
#
loop_
_entity_poly.entity_id
_entity_poly.type
_entity_poly.pdbx_seq_one_letter_code
_entity_poly.pdbx_strand_id
1 'polypeptide(L)'
;DLPYSITEWTHDHVKLFLLRMELGATILPLCTRLDGDRLLQLYEMCLSNRESMYQSLKFELNERYHTLLPIADYLTFLHEIKVYIPSNTIKSPSSFFRLTMCDLM
;
A
#
# COMPACT_ATOMS: atom_id res chain seq x y z
N ASP A 1 15.37 -0.33 12.08
CA ASP A 1 14.87 0.87 11.39
C ASP A 1 14.38 0.54 10.00
N LEU A 2 13.64 1.45 9.36
CA LEU A 2 13.16 1.24 7.99
C LEU A 2 14.29 1.59 7.00
N PRO A 3 14.54 0.75 5.97
CA PRO A 3 15.44 1.10 4.87
C PRO A 3 14.96 2.36 4.16
N TYR A 4 15.91 3.11 3.58
CA TYR A 4 15.60 4.37 2.89
C TYR A 4 14.74 4.16 1.64
N SER A 5 15.06 3.13 0.84
CA SER A 5 14.28 2.79 -0.35
C SER A 5 13.22 1.75 -0.02
N ILE A 6 11.98 2.01 -0.46
CA ILE A 6 10.88 1.04 -0.33
C ILE A 6 11.21 -0.30 -0.98
N THR A 7 11.99 -0.35 -2.06
CA THR A 7 12.35 -1.61 -2.76
C THR A 7 13.23 -2.54 -1.93
N GLU A 8 13.82 -2.03 -0.83
CA GLU A 8 14.61 -2.83 0.11
C GLU A 8 13.75 -3.39 1.25
N TRP A 9 12.46 -3.04 1.29
CA TRP A 9 11.58 -3.45 2.38
C TRP A 9 11.18 -4.91 2.27
N THR A 10 11.44 -5.65 3.33
CA THR A 10 10.83 -6.96 3.55
C THR A 10 9.41 -6.81 4.11
N HIS A 11 8.70 -7.94 4.22
CA HIS A 11 7.40 -7.98 4.86
C HIS A 11 7.38 -7.35 6.27
N ASP A 12 8.39 -7.63 7.08
CA ASP A 12 8.48 -7.07 8.44
C ASP A 12 8.67 -5.56 8.44
N HIS A 13 9.36 -5.01 7.44
CA HIS A 13 9.50 -3.56 7.28
C HIS A 13 8.17 -2.91 6.92
N VAL A 14 7.39 -3.52 6.02
CA VAL A 14 6.03 -3.04 5.68
C VAL A 14 5.15 -3.01 6.93
N LYS A 15 5.16 -4.09 7.72
CA LYS A 15 4.42 -4.17 8.98
C LYS A 15 4.88 -3.10 9.98
N LEU A 16 6.20 -2.94 10.15
CA LEU A 16 6.76 -1.92 11.04
C LEU A 16 6.36 -0.50 10.62
N PHE A 17 6.37 -0.21 9.33
CA PHE A 17 5.91 1.07 8.78
C PHE A 17 4.45 1.35 9.15
N LEU A 18 3.53 0.42 8.85
CA LEU A 18 2.11 0.61 9.12
C LEU A 18 1.82 0.75 10.62
N LEU A 19 2.56 0.05 11.48
CA LEU A 19 2.45 0.22 12.93
C LEU A 19 2.97 1.58 13.40
N ARG A 20 4.10 2.06 12.85
CA ARG A 20 4.66 3.38 13.19
C ARG A 20 3.73 4.54 12.80
N MET A 21 2.98 4.38 11.72
CA MET A 21 2.03 5.40 11.22
C MET A 21 0.63 5.26 11.81
N GLU A 22 0.42 4.39 12.80
CA GLU A 22 -0.89 4.09 13.40
C GLU A 22 -1.93 3.51 12.43
N LEU A 23 -1.49 3.01 11.27
CA LEU A 23 -2.31 2.39 10.22
C LEU A 23 -2.48 0.87 10.42
N GLY A 24 -1.96 0.35 11.53
CA GLY A 24 -1.94 -1.08 11.84
C GLY A 24 -3.32 -1.72 11.96
N ALA A 25 -4.31 -0.98 12.46
CA ALA A 25 -5.66 -1.49 12.63
C ALA A 25 -6.47 -1.50 11.34
N THR A 26 -6.14 -0.61 10.40
CA THR A 26 -6.97 -0.35 9.20
C THR A 26 -6.36 -0.90 7.93
N ILE A 27 -5.08 -0.66 7.67
CA ILE A 27 -4.43 -0.97 6.39
C ILE A 27 -3.60 -2.24 6.45
N LEU A 28 -3.05 -2.60 7.62
CA LEU A 28 -2.25 -3.82 7.76
C LEU A 28 -2.90 -5.10 7.21
N PRO A 29 -4.22 -5.34 7.35
CA PRO A 29 -4.85 -6.54 6.79
C PRO A 29 -4.67 -6.67 5.26
N LEU A 30 -4.62 -5.55 4.53
CA LEU A 30 -4.35 -5.54 3.09
C LEU A 30 -2.87 -5.78 2.77
N CYS A 31 -1.97 -5.43 3.69
CA CYS A 31 -0.54 -5.43 3.47
C CYS A 31 0.19 -6.60 4.16
N THR A 32 -0.55 -7.54 4.74
CA THR A 32 -0.03 -8.63 5.59
C THR A 32 0.92 -9.60 4.88
N ARG A 33 1.06 -9.53 3.56
CA ARG A 33 1.99 -10.36 2.77
C ARG A 33 2.80 -9.54 1.75
N LEU A 34 2.75 -8.22 1.86
CA LEU A 34 3.46 -7.35 0.93
C LEU A 34 4.88 -7.12 1.42
N ASP A 35 5.81 -7.22 0.48
CA ASP A 35 7.14 -6.65 0.56
C ASP A 35 7.14 -5.25 -0.09
N GLY A 36 8.31 -4.63 -0.14
CA GLY A 36 8.53 -3.31 -0.70
C GLY A 36 8.06 -3.14 -2.14
N ASP A 37 8.42 -4.08 -3.01
CA ASP A 37 8.09 -4.01 -4.43
C ASP A 37 6.58 -4.10 -4.67
N ARG A 38 5.89 -4.99 -3.96
CA ARG A 38 4.43 -5.10 -4.07
C ARG A 38 3.71 -3.92 -3.42
N LEU A 39 4.25 -3.39 -2.31
CA LEU A 39 3.69 -2.19 -1.68
C LEU A 39 3.85 -0.96 -2.58
N LEU A 40 4.97 -0.83 -3.27
CA LEU A 40 5.19 0.21 -4.27
C LEU A 40 4.19 0.11 -5.42
N GLN A 41 3.96 -1.10 -5.96
CA GLN A 41 2.95 -1.29 -7.01
C GLN A 41 1.54 -0.95 -6.52
N LEU A 42 1.17 -1.32 -5.29
CA LEU A 42 -0.09 -0.93 -4.67
C LEU A 42 -0.23 0.59 -4.60
N TYR A 43 0.84 1.28 -4.19
CA TYR A 43 0.87 2.74 -4.15
C TYR A 43 0.70 3.36 -5.55
N GLU A 44 1.38 2.83 -6.57
CA GLU A 44 1.26 3.30 -7.96
C GLU A 44 -0.16 3.11 -8.52
N MET A 45 -0.80 1.97 -8.21
CA MET A 45 -2.20 1.74 -8.56
C MET A 45 -3.11 2.77 -7.87
N CYS A 46 -2.89 3.02 -6.58
CA CYS A 46 -3.63 4.03 -5.82
C CYS A 46 -3.47 5.43 -6.42
N LEU A 47 -2.27 5.80 -6.88
CA LEU A 47 -2.06 7.09 -7.54
C LEU A 47 -2.74 7.18 -8.90
N SER A 48 -2.75 6.09 -9.68
CA SER A 48 -3.26 6.07 -11.05
C SER A 48 -4.78 6.19 -11.13
N ASN A 49 -5.51 5.63 -10.15
CA ASN A 49 -6.96 5.71 -10.10
C ASN A 49 -7.46 5.82 -8.65
N ARG A 50 -7.22 7.00 -8.04
CA ARG A 50 -7.40 7.25 -6.59
C ARG A 50 -8.77 6.86 -6.06
N GLU A 51 -9.84 7.34 -6.71
CA GLU A 51 -11.20 7.10 -6.23
C GLU A 51 -11.59 5.63 -6.36
N SER A 52 -11.38 5.04 -7.55
CA SER A 52 -11.74 3.64 -7.77
C SER A 52 -10.94 2.70 -6.87
N MET A 53 -9.63 2.93 -6.70
CA MET A 53 -8.80 2.11 -5.83
C MET A 53 -9.19 2.26 -4.37
N TYR A 54 -9.48 3.47 -3.89
CA TYR A 54 -10.00 3.65 -2.54
C TYR A 54 -11.28 2.83 -2.32
N GLN A 55 -12.24 2.87 -3.25
CA GLN A 55 -13.47 2.07 -3.12
C GLN A 55 -13.19 0.57 -3.15
N SER A 56 -12.29 0.10 -4.02
CA SER A 56 -11.90 -1.32 -4.08
C SER A 56 -11.24 -1.79 -2.78
N LEU A 57 -10.30 -1.03 -2.24
CA LEU A 57 -9.62 -1.36 -0.99
C LEU A 57 -10.57 -1.29 0.20
N LYS A 58 -11.45 -0.29 0.24
CA LYS A 58 -12.49 -0.16 1.27
C LYS A 58 -13.45 -1.35 1.25
N PHE A 59 -13.91 -1.75 0.06
CA PHE A 59 -14.78 -2.90 -0.11
C PHE A 59 -14.09 -4.19 0.36
N GLU A 60 -12.86 -4.44 -0.10
CA GLU A 60 -12.07 -5.62 0.30
C GLU A 60 -11.86 -5.69 1.82
N LEU A 61 -11.50 -4.57 2.46
CA LEU A 61 -11.32 -4.49 3.90
C LEU A 61 -12.61 -4.80 4.67
N ASN A 62 -13.73 -4.25 4.22
CA ASN A 62 -15.01 -4.45 4.87
C ASN A 62 -15.51 -5.89 4.72
N GLU A 63 -15.43 -6.44 3.52
CA GLU A 63 -15.99 -7.77 3.22
C GLU A 63 -15.16 -8.91 3.80
N ARG A 64 -13.82 -8.83 3.74
CA ARG A 64 -12.95 -9.93 4.19
C ARG A 64 -12.48 -9.82 5.62
N TYR A 65 -12.26 -8.59 6.09
CA TYR A 65 -11.62 -8.34 7.38
C TYR A 65 -12.56 -7.66 8.38
N HIS A 66 -13.79 -7.29 7.95
CA HIS A 66 -14.75 -6.53 8.76
C HIS A 66 -14.15 -5.23 9.31
N THR A 67 -13.23 -4.65 8.55
CA THR A 67 -12.50 -3.43 8.90
C THR A 67 -12.96 -2.29 8.01
N LEU A 68 -13.23 -1.13 8.59
CA LEU A 68 -13.49 0.08 7.83
C LEU A 68 -12.17 0.71 7.41
N LEU A 69 -12.12 1.26 6.19
CA LEU A 69 -11.04 2.11 5.71
C LEU A 69 -11.49 3.58 5.77
N PRO A 70 -11.10 4.35 6.80
CA PRO A 70 -11.29 5.79 6.79
C PRO A 70 -10.54 6.42 5.61
N ILE A 71 -11.14 7.44 5.00
CA ILE A 71 -10.47 8.22 3.95
C ILE A 71 -9.19 8.88 4.48
N ALA A 72 -9.17 9.29 5.76
CA ALA A 72 -8.02 9.89 6.40
C ALA A 72 -6.83 8.92 6.42
N ASP A 73 -7.02 7.69 6.89
CA ASP A 73 -6.00 6.65 6.93
C ASP A 73 -5.44 6.32 5.55
N TYR A 74 -6.31 6.24 4.54
CA TYR A 74 -5.90 6.05 3.15
C TYR A 74 -5.00 7.20 2.67
N LEU A 75 -5.37 8.45 2.96
CA LEU A 75 -4.56 9.61 2.58
C LEU A 75 -3.25 9.67 3.36
N THR A 76 -3.26 9.34 4.64
CA THR A 76 -2.05 9.22 5.49
C THR A 76 -1.11 8.19 4.92
N PHE A 77 -1.61 7.00 4.55
CA PHE A 77 -0.81 5.97 3.90
C PHE A 77 -0.09 6.49 2.65
N LEU A 78 -0.83 7.13 1.74
CA LEU A 78 -0.25 7.67 0.50
C LEU A 78 0.75 8.79 0.77
N HIS A 79 0.52 9.61 1.80
CA HIS A 79 1.41 10.70 2.16
C HIS A 79 2.73 10.18 2.72
N GLU A 80 2.65 9.29 3.71
CA GLU A 80 3.81 8.80 4.47
C GLU A 80 4.71 7.89 3.64
N ILE A 81 4.12 7.01 2.82
CA ILE A 81 4.90 6.08 2.00
C ILE A 81 5.74 6.81 0.94
N LYS A 82 5.28 7.97 0.47
CA LYS A 82 5.95 8.77 -0.56
C LYS A 82 7.38 9.15 -0.17
N VAL A 83 7.68 9.29 1.12
CA VAL A 83 9.02 9.62 1.65
C VAL A 83 10.05 8.55 1.30
N TYR A 84 9.61 7.30 1.15
CA TYR A 84 10.47 6.14 0.89
C TYR A 84 10.55 5.75 -0.59
N ILE A 85 9.88 6.51 -1.46
CA ILE A 85 9.83 6.23 -2.90
C ILE A 85 10.87 7.12 -3.60
N PRO A 86 11.95 6.52 -4.17
CA PRO A 86 12.94 7.30 -4.89
C PRO A 86 12.31 8.00 -6.11
N SER A 87 12.72 9.24 -6.38
CA SER A 87 12.12 10.08 -7.43
C SER A 87 12.27 9.51 -8.86
N ASN A 88 13.17 8.55 -9.03
CA ASN A 88 13.52 7.84 -10.25
C ASN A 88 12.75 6.52 -10.43
N THR A 89 11.96 6.08 -9.44
CA THR A 89 11.28 4.78 -9.47
C THR A 89 9.87 4.85 -10.06
N ILE A 90 9.23 6.03 -10.05
CA ILE A 90 7.91 6.23 -10.66
C ILE A 90 8.07 6.20 -12.18
N LYS A 91 7.99 5.01 -12.76
CA LYS A 91 7.93 4.83 -14.22
C LYS A 91 6.50 5.16 -14.65
N SER A 92 6.38 6.02 -15.67
CA SER A 92 5.16 6.24 -16.44
C SER A 92 4.41 4.91 -16.68
N PRO A 93 3.06 4.86 -16.70
CA PRO A 93 2.26 3.63 -16.60
C PRO A 93 2.28 2.75 -17.87
N SER A 94 3.44 2.54 -18.49
CA SER A 94 3.62 1.80 -19.74
C SER A 94 4.28 0.42 -19.56
N SER A 95 4.31 -0.14 -18.35
CA SER A 95 4.85 -1.48 -18.12
C SER A 95 3.92 -2.28 -17.20
N PHE A 96 2.98 -2.99 -17.83
CA PHE A 96 2.14 -4.03 -17.26
C PHE A 96 2.93 -4.94 -16.30
N PHE A 97 2.73 -4.79 -14.99
CA PHE A 97 2.93 -5.86 -14.02
C PHE A 97 1.66 -5.95 -13.17
N ARG A 98 1.04 -7.14 -13.21
CA ARG A 98 -0.25 -7.44 -12.62
C ARG A 98 -0.05 -7.76 -11.14
N LEU A 99 -0.33 -6.82 -10.25
CA LEU A 99 -0.99 -7.17 -9.01
C LEU A 99 -2.47 -7.37 -9.35
N THR A 100 -2.94 -8.60 -9.21
CA THR A 100 -4.36 -8.93 -9.23
C THR A 100 -4.88 -8.98 -7.80
N MET A 101 -6.19 -8.86 -7.61
CA MET A 101 -6.81 -9.07 -6.29
C MET A 101 -6.48 -10.45 -5.68
N CYS A 102 -6.07 -11.42 -6.51
CA CYS A 102 -5.59 -12.73 -6.06
C CYS A 102 -4.21 -12.68 -5.39
N ASP A 103 -3.39 -11.67 -5.69
CA ASP A 103 -2.07 -11.51 -5.08
C ASP A 103 -2.16 -10.89 -3.66
N LEU A 104 -3.36 -10.42 -3.29
CA LEU A 104 -3.75 -9.97 -1.95
C LEU A 104 -4.46 -11.08 -1.13
N MET A 105 -4.68 -12.28 -1.70
CA MET A 105 -5.26 -13.47 -1.05
C MET A 105 -4.18 -14.35 -0.39
#